data_AF-A0A7C3KSF9-F1
#
_entry.id   AF-A0A7C3KSF9-F1
#
_cell.length_a   1.000
_cell.length_b   1.000
_cell.length_c   1.000
_cell.angle_alpha   90.00
_cell.angle_beta   90.00
_cell.angle_gamma   90.00
#
_symmetry.space_group_name_H-M   'P 1'
#
loop_
_entity.id
_entity.type
_entity.pdbx_description
1 polymer ?
#
loop_
_entity_poly.entity_id
_entity_poly.type
_entity_poly.pdbx_seq_one_letter_code
_entity_poly.pdbx_strand_id
1 'polypeptide(L)'
;ANAGADVTICNGGNTTLNGTGGISYSWAPGGSLSCTTCQSPVANPTSTTTYTLIVTDANGCTGTDMITVTVNPCSAPSAAISASATTGCVFDCFTFTDNSTNSPTAWQWSFQGGTPGNSSLQNPPPVCWAAPGTYTVQLIASNSNGSDTTFITVTINPAPSANAGNDTTISIGNSATLNGSGGGTYSWAPSTGLSCITCQNPAANPTATTTYTLFVTQNGCTDTSTVTVNVVSEFDWFIPSGFSPNGDGQNDIFFVRGDGIKSMKITVYDRIGEKVFESTDINIGWDGTYKGQAMNGGIFVYYATAEFYNGTFDSKKGDVTLFR
;
A
#
# COMPACT_ATOMS: atom_id res chain seq x y z
N ALA A 1 64.91 21.47 26.43
CA ALA A 1 63.62 22.14 26.15
C ALA A 1 62.59 21.07 25.84
N ASN A 2 61.33 21.34 26.19
CA ASN A 2 60.17 20.58 25.70
C ASN A 2 59.02 21.58 25.50
N ALA A 3 58.53 21.70 24.26
CA ALA A 3 57.49 22.62 23.81
C ALA A 3 56.08 22.03 23.90
N GLY A 4 55.97 20.74 24.20
CA GLY A 4 54.72 19.97 24.22
C GLY A 4 54.50 19.17 22.93
N ALA A 5 53.42 18.38 22.91
CA ALA A 5 52.98 17.69 21.70
C ALA A 5 52.27 18.65 20.75
N ASP A 6 52.32 18.38 19.45
CA ASP A 6 51.57 19.11 18.43
C ASP A 6 50.07 19.17 18.75
N VAL A 7 49.44 20.31 18.45
CA VAL A 7 48.02 20.57 18.76
C VAL A 7 47.29 21.02 17.50
N THR A 8 46.03 20.61 17.37
CA THR A 8 45.14 21.08 16.31
C THR A 8 44.10 22.03 16.88
N ILE A 9 43.94 23.20 16.26
CA ILE A 9 42.90 24.19 16.56
C ILE A 9 42.05 24.49 15.33
N CYS A 10 40.86 25.03 15.55
CA CYS A 10 40.03 25.59 14.49
C CYS A 10 40.49 27.01 14.12
N ASN A 11 40.22 27.44 12.89
CA ASN A 11 40.46 28.83 12.49
C ASN A 11 39.75 29.82 13.46
N GLY A 12 40.49 30.80 13.97
CA GLY A 12 40.03 31.74 15.00
C GLY A 12 40.10 31.19 16.45
N GLY A 13 40.46 29.92 16.62
CA GLY A 13 40.71 29.31 17.93
C GLY A 13 42.05 29.72 18.53
N ASN A 14 42.28 29.30 19.78
CA ASN A 14 43.56 29.46 20.46
C ASN A 14 43.90 28.20 21.27
N THR A 15 45.17 28.07 21.61
CA THR A 15 45.66 27.03 22.52
C THR A 15 46.74 27.60 23.43
N THR A 16 46.90 27.05 24.62
CA THR A 16 47.98 27.44 25.54
C THR A 16 49.16 26.51 25.31
N LEU A 17 50.31 27.08 24.93
CA LEU A 17 51.57 26.34 24.84
C LEU A 17 52.16 26.17 26.25
N ASN A 18 53.00 25.16 26.46
CA ASN A 18 53.63 24.96 27.76
C ASN A 18 55.10 24.55 27.61
N GLY A 19 56.01 25.49 27.81
CA GLY A 19 57.44 25.25 27.77
C GLY A 19 57.96 24.66 29.08
N THR A 20 58.81 23.64 28.99
CA THR A 20 59.50 23.06 30.15
C THR A 20 60.98 22.82 29.88
N GLY A 21 61.77 22.59 30.95
CA GLY A 21 63.19 22.26 30.87
C GLY A 21 64.17 23.42 30.96
N GLY A 22 63.78 24.55 31.56
CA GLY A 22 64.64 25.71 31.85
C GLY A 22 63.98 26.68 32.84
N ILE A 23 64.64 27.82 33.12
CA ILE A 23 64.12 28.90 33.98
C ILE A 23 63.76 30.18 33.19
N SER A 24 64.21 30.29 31.95
CA SER A 24 63.80 31.35 31.02
C SER A 24 63.36 30.74 29.69
N TYR A 25 62.44 31.42 29.01
CA TYR A 25 61.75 30.92 27.82
C TYR A 25 61.80 31.98 26.72
N SER A 26 61.90 31.55 25.47
CA SER A 26 61.83 32.40 24.29
C SER A 26 61.13 31.65 23.17
N TRP A 27 60.03 32.21 22.66
CA TRP A 27 59.17 31.62 21.63
C TRP A 27 59.21 32.46 20.35
N ALA A 28 59.30 31.79 19.20
CA ALA A 28 59.19 32.41 17.88
C ALA A 28 58.43 31.48 16.90
N PRO A 29 57.65 32.00 15.93
CA PRO A 29 57.37 33.41 15.67
C PRO A 29 56.42 34.02 16.71
N GLY A 30 56.62 35.29 17.06
CA GLY A 30 55.85 35.97 18.12
C GLY A 30 54.52 36.59 17.68
N GLY A 31 54.23 36.66 16.37
CA GLY A 31 53.11 37.46 15.83
C GLY A 31 51.71 37.02 16.27
N SER A 32 51.57 35.77 16.72
CA SER A 32 50.30 35.16 17.15
C SER A 32 50.42 34.53 18.54
N LEU A 33 51.32 35.05 19.38
CA LEU A 33 51.50 34.63 20.77
C LEU A 33 51.15 35.79 21.72
N SER A 34 50.54 35.48 22.87
CA SER A 34 50.26 36.48 23.91
C SER A 34 51.53 37.05 24.57
N CYS A 35 52.61 36.29 24.57
CA CYS A 35 53.94 36.68 25.05
C CYS A 35 55.01 35.79 24.41
N THR A 36 56.21 36.31 24.19
CA THR A 36 57.32 35.53 23.63
C THR A 36 58.30 35.02 24.69
N THR A 37 58.27 35.54 25.91
CA THR A 37 59.25 35.21 26.97
C THR A 37 58.68 34.47 28.18
N CYS A 38 57.38 34.19 28.15
CA CYS A 38 56.67 33.50 29.22
C CYS A 38 56.74 31.97 29.04
N GLN A 39 56.56 31.25 30.15
CA GLN A 39 56.52 29.78 30.12
C GLN A 39 55.34 29.24 29.29
N SER A 40 54.16 29.85 29.45
CA SER A 40 52.91 29.36 28.87
C SER A 40 52.16 30.46 28.08
N PRO A 41 52.61 30.79 26.86
CA PRO A 41 51.90 31.74 26.00
C PRO A 41 50.61 31.12 25.44
N VAL A 42 49.61 31.96 25.21
CA VAL A 42 48.45 31.62 24.40
C VAL A 42 48.78 31.88 22.93
N ALA A 43 48.64 30.85 22.10
CA ALA A 43 48.85 30.89 20.66
C ALA A 43 47.51 30.96 19.92
N ASN A 44 47.36 31.91 19.00
CA ASN A 44 46.19 32.11 18.15
C ASN A 44 46.57 32.31 16.67
N PRO A 45 47.31 31.38 16.04
CA PRO A 45 47.72 31.51 14.64
C PRO A 45 46.52 31.39 13.68
N THR A 46 46.56 32.12 12.57
CA THR A 46 45.53 32.07 11.51
C THR A 46 45.80 31.02 10.43
N SER A 47 46.98 30.42 10.43
CA SER A 47 47.41 29.32 9.56
C SER A 47 48.32 28.38 10.34
N THR A 48 48.44 27.11 9.92
CA THR A 48 49.35 26.16 10.58
C THR A 48 50.73 26.77 10.79
N THR A 49 51.13 26.87 12.05
CA THR A 49 52.34 27.57 12.49
C THR A 49 53.13 26.66 13.41
N THR A 50 54.41 26.49 13.11
CA THR A 50 55.36 25.83 14.01
C THR A 50 56.04 26.89 14.87
N TYR A 51 55.91 26.76 16.18
CA TYR A 51 56.59 27.59 17.16
C TYR A 51 57.83 26.89 17.67
N THR A 52 58.94 27.62 17.69
CA THR A 52 60.21 27.21 18.27
C THR A 52 60.33 27.77 19.67
N LEU A 53 60.51 26.89 20.65
CA LEU A 53 60.85 27.21 22.02
C LEU A 53 62.35 27.10 22.23
N ILE A 54 62.97 28.15 22.77
CA ILE A 54 64.31 28.14 23.32
C ILE A 54 64.19 28.33 24.84
N VAL A 55 64.74 27.41 25.62
CA VAL A 55 64.83 27.53 27.09
C VAL A 55 66.27 27.73 27.52
N THR A 56 66.51 28.52 28.57
CA THR A 56 67.82 28.61 29.23
C THR A 56 67.72 28.12 30.67
N ASP A 57 68.64 27.26 31.10
CA ASP A 57 68.72 26.80 32.49
C ASP A 57 69.47 27.78 33.41
N ALA A 58 69.61 27.44 34.69
CA ALA A 58 70.29 28.27 35.69
C ALA A 58 71.80 28.43 35.44
N ASN A 59 72.41 27.57 34.61
CA ASN A 59 73.83 27.61 34.26
C ASN A 59 74.08 28.36 32.94
N GLY A 60 73.03 28.87 32.30
CA GLY A 60 73.12 29.56 31.02
C GLY A 60 73.12 28.63 29.79
N CYS A 61 72.90 27.33 29.98
CA CYS A 61 72.81 26.38 28.86
C CYS A 61 71.45 26.51 28.17
N THR A 62 71.45 26.56 26.84
CA THR A 62 70.24 26.69 26.02
C THR A 62 69.83 25.36 25.40
N GLY A 63 68.53 25.07 25.37
CA GLY A 63 67.96 23.96 24.59
C GLY A 63 66.80 24.44 23.73
N THR A 64 66.54 23.74 22.62
CA THR A 64 65.49 24.10 21.66
C THR A 64 64.53 22.94 21.46
N ASP A 65 63.24 23.23 21.32
CA ASP A 65 62.22 22.29 20.89
C ASP A 65 61.15 23.00 20.05
N MET A 66 60.33 22.25 19.31
CA MET A 66 59.29 22.81 18.44
C MET A 66 57.93 22.19 18.73
N ILE A 67 56.89 22.99 18.57
CA ILE A 67 55.49 22.57 18.60
C ILE A 67 54.77 23.11 17.37
N THR A 68 54.07 22.24 16.66
CA THR A 68 53.23 22.62 15.52
C THR A 68 51.79 22.80 15.98
N VAL A 69 51.26 24.00 15.79
CA VAL A 69 49.84 24.30 15.95
C VAL A 69 49.19 24.23 14.57
N THR A 70 48.47 23.14 14.29
CA THR A 70 47.75 22.93 13.04
C THR A 70 46.42 23.67 13.07
N VAL A 71 46.17 24.54 12.09
CA VAL A 71 44.91 25.29 11.98
C VAL A 71 44.05 24.65 10.92
N ASN A 72 42.98 23.96 11.34
CA ASN A 72 42.02 23.36 10.43
C ASN A 72 40.84 24.31 10.16
N PRO A 73 40.29 24.33 8.93
CA PRO A 73 39.03 25.00 8.66
C PRO A 73 37.88 24.21 9.30
N CYS A 74 37.52 24.56 10.53
CA CYS A 74 36.31 24.05 11.15
C CYS A 74 35.13 24.91 10.69
N SER A 75 34.16 24.28 10.05
CA SER A 75 32.92 24.92 9.61
C SER A 75 31.74 24.44 10.46
N ALA A 76 30.69 25.25 10.49
CA ALA A 76 29.39 24.76 10.92
C ALA A 76 28.96 23.57 10.04
N PRO A 77 28.12 22.66 10.55
CA PRO A 77 27.59 21.56 9.76
C PRO A 77 26.95 22.07 8.47
N SER A 78 27.00 21.28 7.40
CA SER A 78 26.08 21.46 6.27
C SER A 78 25.03 20.38 6.38
N ALA A 79 23.79 20.79 6.69
CA ALA A 79 22.72 19.87 7.04
C ALA A 79 22.17 19.18 5.79
N ALA A 80 22.13 17.85 5.82
CA ALA A 80 21.60 17.04 4.74
C ALA A 80 20.84 15.84 5.28
N ILE A 81 19.74 15.51 4.62
CA ILE A 81 18.77 14.50 5.05
C ILE A 81 18.39 13.64 3.84
N SER A 82 18.21 12.34 4.07
CA SER A 82 17.48 11.45 3.15
C SER A 82 16.36 10.71 3.87
N ALA A 83 15.38 10.24 3.11
CA ALA A 83 14.26 9.44 3.60
C ALA A 83 14.15 8.14 2.79
N SER A 84 13.61 7.08 3.39
CA SER A 84 13.34 5.81 2.68
C SER A 84 12.35 5.98 1.52
N ALA A 85 11.41 6.91 1.66
CA ALA A 85 10.48 7.36 0.63
C ALA A 85 9.97 8.76 0.98
N THR A 86 9.42 9.47 -0.01
CA THR A 86 8.79 10.79 0.17
C THR A 86 7.28 10.76 -0.08
N THR A 87 6.72 9.59 -0.37
CA THR A 87 5.29 9.37 -0.56
C THR A 87 4.91 7.99 -0.01
N GLY A 88 3.77 7.90 0.68
CA GLY A 88 3.20 6.65 1.18
C GLY A 88 1.76 6.87 1.64
N CYS A 89 1.25 5.94 2.44
CA CYS A 89 -0.14 5.88 2.88
C CYS A 89 -0.28 6.22 4.36
N VAL A 90 -1.51 6.51 4.79
CA VAL A 90 -1.82 6.57 6.22
C VAL A 90 -1.34 5.30 6.92
N PHE A 91 -0.73 5.48 8.09
CA PHE A 91 -0.07 4.47 8.93
C PHE A 91 1.25 3.88 8.39
N ASP A 92 1.72 4.28 7.21
CA ASP A 92 3.08 3.95 6.79
C ASP A 92 4.12 4.64 7.68
N CYS A 93 5.25 3.96 7.89
CA CYS A 93 6.38 4.48 8.65
C CYS A 93 7.59 4.66 7.74
N PHE A 94 8.28 5.80 7.90
CA PHE A 94 9.44 6.19 7.12
C PHE A 94 10.67 6.24 8.00
N THR A 95 11.83 5.88 7.44
CA THR A 95 13.12 6.06 8.10
C THR A 95 13.83 7.25 7.50
N PHE A 96 14.47 8.06 8.35
CA PHE A 96 15.26 9.20 7.93
C PHE A 96 16.72 8.99 8.32
N THR A 97 17.62 9.47 7.47
CA THR A 97 19.06 9.35 7.67
C THR A 97 19.70 10.73 7.61
N ASP A 98 20.53 11.02 8.60
CA ASP A 98 21.43 12.17 8.58
C ASP A 98 22.58 11.93 7.60
N ASN A 99 22.76 12.87 6.67
CA ASN A 99 23.89 12.90 5.73
C ASN A 99 24.71 14.18 5.91
N SER A 100 24.56 14.88 7.03
CA SER A 100 25.20 16.16 7.27
C SER A 100 26.73 16.04 7.28
N THR A 101 27.41 17.07 6.78
CA THR A 101 28.89 17.13 6.73
C THR A 101 29.45 18.09 7.76
N ASN A 102 30.79 18.20 7.86
CA ASN A 102 31.52 19.03 8.83
C ASN A 102 31.35 18.60 10.30
N SER A 103 31.34 17.29 10.54
CA SER A 103 31.39 16.68 11.88
C SER A 103 30.34 17.23 12.86
N PRO A 104 29.03 17.04 12.58
CA PRO A 104 27.98 17.36 13.53
C PRO A 104 28.14 16.54 14.82
N THR A 105 27.80 17.15 15.95
CA THR A 105 27.87 16.53 17.28
C THR A 105 26.52 16.47 17.99
N ALA A 106 25.50 17.17 17.47
CA ALA A 106 24.14 17.12 17.98
C ALA A 106 23.09 17.35 16.88
N TRP A 107 21.95 16.68 17.01
CA TRP A 107 20.84 16.70 16.05
C TRP A 107 19.53 17.09 16.74
N GLN A 108 18.69 17.84 16.04
CA GLN A 108 17.31 18.10 16.40
C GLN A 108 16.41 17.83 15.20
N TRP A 109 15.54 16.84 15.35
CA TRP A 109 14.55 16.46 14.36
C TRP A 109 13.17 16.95 14.77
N SER A 110 12.39 17.45 13.80
CA SER A 110 10.97 17.74 13.94
C SER A 110 10.20 17.08 12.81
N PHE A 111 9.19 16.28 13.17
CA PHE A 111 8.33 15.56 12.23
C PHE A 111 6.91 16.10 12.39
N GLN A 112 6.54 17.08 11.56
CA GLN A 112 5.20 17.69 11.63
C GLN A 112 4.13 16.62 11.49
N GLY A 113 3.28 16.44 12.51
CA GLY A 113 2.20 15.44 12.50
C GLY A 113 2.65 13.98 12.56
N GLY A 114 3.96 13.72 12.67
CA GLY A 114 4.52 12.37 12.75
C GLY A 114 4.54 11.82 14.18
N THR A 115 4.61 10.49 14.31
CA THR A 115 4.82 9.79 15.57
C THR A 115 6.06 8.89 15.46
N PRO A 116 7.14 9.13 16.24
CA PRO A 116 7.30 10.24 17.19
C PRO A 116 7.40 11.61 16.47
N GLY A 117 7.03 12.70 17.15
CA GLY A 117 7.02 14.04 16.57
C GLY A 117 8.37 14.76 16.57
N ASN A 118 9.38 14.24 17.27
CA ASN A 118 10.74 14.78 17.33
C ASN A 118 11.75 13.68 17.70
N SER A 119 13.04 13.98 17.55
CA SER A 119 14.15 13.12 17.96
C SER A 119 15.44 13.93 18.13
N SER A 120 16.37 13.45 18.96
CA SER A 120 17.73 13.98 19.09
C SER A 120 18.83 12.97 18.70
N LEU A 121 18.44 11.80 18.21
CA LEU A 121 19.36 10.81 17.67
C LEU A 121 19.88 11.26 16.31
N GLN A 122 21.10 10.86 15.94
CA GLN A 122 21.62 11.10 14.59
C GLN A 122 20.65 10.57 13.52
N ASN A 123 20.23 9.31 13.67
CA ASN A 123 19.17 8.71 12.87
C ASN A 123 17.98 8.40 13.79
N PRO A 124 16.79 8.99 13.57
CA PRO A 124 15.59 8.73 14.37
C PRO A 124 15.06 7.30 14.18
N PRO A 125 14.24 6.78 15.11
CA PRO A 125 13.44 5.58 14.85
C PRO A 125 12.42 5.84 13.71
N PRO A 126 11.79 4.79 13.15
CA PRO A 126 10.74 4.96 12.16
C PRO A 126 9.64 5.93 12.61
N VAL A 127 9.22 6.82 11.72
CA VAL A 127 8.20 7.84 11.98
C VAL A 127 6.98 7.58 11.11
N CYS A 128 5.80 7.54 11.72
CA CYS A 128 4.55 7.19 11.05
C CYS A 128 3.54 8.34 11.10
N TRP A 129 2.64 8.42 10.10
CA TRP A 129 1.59 9.44 10.01
C TRP A 129 0.21 8.81 9.94
N ALA A 130 -0.69 9.20 10.86
CA ALA A 130 -2.04 8.64 10.95
C ALA A 130 -3.09 9.38 10.11
N ALA A 131 -2.74 10.53 9.54
CA ALA A 131 -3.66 11.36 8.75
C ALA A 131 -3.06 11.68 7.38
N PRO A 132 -3.90 11.82 6.34
CA PRO A 132 -3.43 12.21 5.03
C PRO A 132 -3.01 13.69 5.03
N GLY A 133 -2.02 14.01 4.20
CA GLY A 133 -1.52 15.37 4.08
C GLY A 133 -0.08 15.43 3.57
N THR A 134 0.41 16.64 3.38
CA THR A 134 1.82 16.90 3.12
C THR A 134 2.46 17.45 4.38
N TYR A 135 3.52 16.81 4.83
CA TYR A 135 4.20 17.11 6.08
C TYR A 135 5.66 17.51 5.82
N THR A 136 6.13 18.50 6.56
CA THR A 136 7.53 18.89 6.55
C THR A 136 8.29 18.19 7.67
N VAL A 137 9.42 17.57 7.30
CA VAL A 137 10.41 17.04 8.23
C VAL A 137 11.60 18.00 8.23
N GLN A 138 12.04 18.39 9.42
CA GLN A 138 13.16 19.29 9.64
C GLN A 138 14.28 18.57 10.37
N LEU A 139 15.51 18.81 9.94
CA LEU A 139 16.73 18.44 10.66
C LEU A 139 17.57 19.70 10.91
N ILE A 140 17.98 19.89 12.17
CA ILE A 140 19.01 20.84 12.56
C ILE A 140 20.22 20.05 13.02
N ALA A 141 21.36 20.25 12.37
CA ALA A 141 22.64 19.64 12.73
C ALA A 141 23.57 20.72 13.29
N SER A 142 24.24 20.43 14.42
CA SER A 142 25.07 21.42 15.13
C SER A 142 26.41 20.84 15.59
N ASN A 143 27.42 21.72 15.65
CA ASN A 143 28.71 21.48 16.28
C ASN A 143 29.16 22.76 17.04
N SER A 144 30.36 22.77 17.60
CA SER A 144 30.89 23.94 18.32
C SER A 144 31.06 25.21 17.48
N ASN A 145 31.03 25.09 16.15
CA ASN A 145 31.23 26.18 15.19
C ASN A 145 29.91 26.75 14.66
N GLY A 146 28.77 26.13 14.98
CA GLY A 146 27.44 26.60 14.60
C GLY A 146 26.48 25.48 14.25
N SER A 147 25.41 25.84 13.54
CA SER A 147 24.35 24.92 13.13
C SER A 147 23.85 25.26 11.73
N ASP A 148 23.33 24.26 11.04
CA ASP A 148 22.61 24.40 9.77
C ASP A 148 21.30 23.61 9.82
N THR A 149 20.34 24.01 8.98
CA THR A 149 18.97 23.48 8.96
C THR A 149 18.57 23.06 7.55
N THR A 150 17.96 21.88 7.44
CA THR A 150 17.44 21.36 6.18
C THR A 150 16.03 20.80 6.34
N PHE A 151 15.32 20.65 5.23
CA PHE A 151 13.93 20.20 5.19
C PHE A 151 13.74 19.16 4.08
N ILE A 152 12.83 18.21 4.32
CA ILE A 152 12.26 17.33 3.30
C ILE A 152 10.75 17.26 3.47
N THR A 153 10.02 17.08 2.37
CA THR A 153 8.57 16.90 2.39
C THR A 153 8.18 15.44 2.21
N VAL A 154 7.20 15.00 2.99
CA VAL A 154 6.59 13.67 2.88
C VAL A 154 5.11 13.85 2.58
N THR A 155 4.61 13.10 1.60
CA THR A 155 3.18 13.10 1.23
C THR A 155 2.53 11.80 1.68
N ILE A 156 1.48 11.92 2.48
CA ILE A 156 0.70 10.81 3.02
C ILE A 156 -0.65 10.80 2.32
N ASN A 157 -0.87 9.78 1.50
CA ASN A 157 -2.09 9.58 0.75
C ASN A 157 -3.19 8.99 1.66
N PRO A 158 -4.44 9.41 1.49
CA PRO A 158 -5.55 8.79 2.20
C PRO A 158 -5.70 7.32 1.76
N ALA A 159 -6.16 6.48 2.68
CA ALA A 159 -6.65 5.16 2.29
C ALA A 159 -7.91 5.33 1.41
N PRO A 160 -8.08 4.52 0.34
CA PRO A 160 -9.35 4.46 -0.34
C PRO A 160 -10.44 3.94 0.62
N SER A 161 -11.70 4.12 0.26
CA SER A 161 -12.85 3.63 1.04
C SER A 161 -13.52 2.49 0.27
N ALA A 162 -12.96 1.29 0.37
CA ALA A 162 -13.51 0.12 -0.30
C ALA A 162 -14.91 -0.19 0.21
N ASN A 163 -15.84 -0.46 -0.70
CA ASN A 163 -17.17 -0.92 -0.35
C ASN A 163 -17.65 -1.93 -1.40
N ALA A 164 -17.78 -3.19 -0.98
CA ALA A 164 -18.18 -4.31 -1.82
C ALA A 164 -19.70 -4.38 -2.09
N GLY A 165 -20.48 -3.51 -1.47
CA GLY A 165 -21.95 -3.53 -1.50
C GLY A 165 -22.54 -4.35 -0.37
N ASN A 166 -23.86 -4.54 -0.43
CA ASN A 166 -24.60 -5.33 0.56
C ASN A 166 -24.60 -6.82 0.18
N ASP A 167 -24.67 -7.68 1.19
CA ASP A 167 -24.93 -9.09 1.01
C ASP A 167 -26.20 -9.32 0.20
N THR A 168 -26.19 -10.37 -0.61
CA THR A 168 -27.29 -10.72 -1.49
C THR A 168 -27.57 -12.22 -1.47
N THR A 169 -28.70 -12.61 -2.03
CA THR A 169 -29.13 -14.01 -2.11
C THR A 169 -29.51 -14.34 -3.54
N ILE A 170 -29.02 -15.47 -4.04
CA ILE A 170 -29.35 -16.03 -5.35
C ILE A 170 -29.85 -17.46 -5.19
N SER A 171 -30.75 -17.89 -6.06
CA SER A 171 -30.99 -19.33 -6.28
C SER A 171 -29.81 -19.92 -7.04
N ILE A 172 -29.48 -21.19 -6.77
CA ILE A 172 -28.40 -21.86 -7.47
C ILE A 172 -28.64 -21.85 -9.00
N GLY A 173 -27.62 -21.44 -9.77
CA GLY A 173 -27.71 -21.23 -11.21
C GLY A 173 -28.00 -19.77 -11.63
N ASN A 174 -28.49 -18.92 -10.74
CA ASN A 174 -28.73 -17.50 -11.00
C ASN A 174 -27.52 -16.61 -10.68
N SER A 175 -27.43 -15.44 -11.29
CA SER A 175 -26.35 -14.48 -11.05
C SER A 175 -26.84 -13.23 -10.33
N ALA A 176 -25.96 -12.60 -9.55
CA ALA A 176 -26.14 -11.27 -8.99
C ALA A 176 -24.98 -10.36 -9.43
N THR A 177 -25.24 -9.07 -9.62
CA THR A 177 -24.19 -8.08 -9.87
C THR A 177 -23.65 -7.57 -8.53
N LEU A 178 -22.34 -7.68 -8.31
CA LEU A 178 -21.66 -7.04 -7.18
C LEU A 178 -21.50 -5.54 -7.50
N ASN A 179 -21.63 -4.69 -6.49
CA ASN A 179 -21.62 -3.24 -6.66
C ASN A 179 -20.42 -2.62 -5.93
N GLY A 180 -19.23 -2.79 -6.49
CA GLY A 180 -17.99 -2.28 -5.91
C GLY A 180 -17.89 -0.75 -5.99
N SER A 181 -17.35 -0.13 -4.95
CA SER A 181 -17.00 1.29 -4.94
C SER A 181 -15.76 1.56 -4.07
N GLY A 182 -15.23 2.78 -4.12
CA GLY A 182 -14.02 3.20 -3.41
C GLY A 182 -12.97 3.92 -4.27
N GLY A 183 -13.14 3.90 -5.60
CA GLY A 183 -12.31 4.64 -6.55
C GLY A 183 -10.94 4.01 -6.82
N GLY A 184 -10.25 4.41 -7.91
CA GLY A 184 -8.99 3.79 -8.30
C GLY A 184 -9.19 2.46 -9.04
N THR A 185 -8.37 1.46 -8.76
CA THR A 185 -8.43 0.13 -9.40
C THR A 185 -9.08 -0.90 -8.47
N TYR A 186 -9.86 -1.81 -9.05
CA TYR A 186 -10.58 -2.87 -8.34
C TYR A 186 -9.92 -4.23 -8.57
N SER A 187 -9.95 -5.09 -7.55
CA SER A 187 -9.65 -6.51 -7.66
C SER A 187 -10.57 -7.30 -6.73
N TRP A 188 -11.03 -8.47 -7.13
CA TRP A 188 -11.93 -9.33 -6.37
C TRP A 188 -11.34 -10.72 -6.16
N ALA A 189 -11.57 -11.28 -4.97
CA ALA A 189 -11.24 -12.68 -4.66
C ALA A 189 -12.33 -13.31 -3.77
N PRO A 190 -12.59 -14.63 -3.86
CA PRO A 190 -12.05 -15.56 -4.85
C PRO A 190 -12.60 -15.28 -6.26
N SER A 191 -11.95 -15.81 -7.30
CA SER A 191 -12.42 -15.66 -8.69
C SER A 191 -13.60 -16.58 -9.05
N THR A 192 -13.89 -17.57 -8.20
CA THR A 192 -14.92 -18.58 -8.44
C THR A 192 -16.29 -17.95 -8.67
N GLY A 193 -16.90 -18.25 -9.81
CA GLY A 193 -18.23 -17.74 -10.17
C GLY A 193 -18.27 -16.26 -10.53
N LEU A 194 -17.14 -15.54 -10.62
CA LEU A 194 -17.10 -14.15 -11.05
C LEU A 194 -16.90 -14.04 -12.57
N SER A 195 -17.60 -13.10 -13.21
CA SER A 195 -17.41 -12.77 -14.64
C SER A 195 -16.08 -12.07 -14.91
N CYS A 196 -15.54 -11.35 -13.93
CA CYS A 196 -14.26 -10.64 -13.99
C CYS A 196 -13.75 -10.37 -12.57
N ILE A 197 -12.43 -10.32 -12.40
CA ILE A 197 -11.83 -10.02 -11.10
C ILE A 197 -11.36 -8.57 -10.98
N THR A 198 -11.14 -7.85 -12.07
CA THR A 198 -10.60 -6.46 -12.05
C THR A 198 -11.63 -5.38 -12.36
N CYS A 199 -12.87 -5.78 -12.66
CA CYS A 199 -13.95 -4.86 -12.95
C CYS A 199 -14.60 -4.35 -11.66
N GLN A 200 -15.21 -3.17 -11.73
CA GLN A 200 -15.91 -2.59 -10.59
C GLN A 200 -17.12 -3.43 -10.16
N ASN A 201 -17.93 -3.86 -11.14
CA ASN A 201 -19.21 -4.53 -10.92
C ASN A 201 -19.27 -5.90 -11.64
N PRO A 202 -18.59 -6.94 -11.15
CA PRO A 202 -18.69 -8.28 -11.72
C PRO A 202 -20.07 -8.89 -11.51
N ALA A 203 -20.50 -9.75 -12.44
CA ALA A 203 -21.56 -10.72 -12.16
C ALA A 203 -20.97 -11.89 -11.36
N ALA A 204 -21.67 -12.30 -10.30
CA ALA A 204 -21.34 -13.41 -9.42
C ALA A 204 -22.41 -14.50 -9.52
N ASN A 205 -21.99 -15.72 -9.84
CA ASN A 205 -22.78 -16.94 -9.91
C ASN A 205 -22.06 -18.09 -9.18
N PRO A 206 -21.77 -17.97 -7.87
CA PRO A 206 -21.22 -19.09 -7.12
C PRO A 206 -22.26 -20.21 -6.96
N THR A 207 -21.78 -21.45 -6.87
CA THR A 207 -22.63 -22.65 -6.64
C THR A 207 -22.83 -22.98 -5.16
N ALA A 208 -22.13 -22.30 -4.27
CA ALA A 208 -22.25 -22.37 -2.82
C ALA A 208 -22.12 -20.97 -2.23
N THR A 209 -22.67 -20.72 -1.03
CA THR A 209 -22.54 -19.42 -0.36
C THR A 209 -21.07 -19.00 -0.30
N THR A 210 -20.77 -17.86 -0.92
CA THR A 210 -19.39 -17.40 -1.12
C THR A 210 -19.28 -15.95 -0.67
N THR A 211 -18.27 -15.68 0.17
CA THR A 211 -17.88 -14.31 0.52
C THR A 211 -16.78 -13.86 -0.42
N TYR A 212 -17.03 -12.77 -1.13
CA TYR A 212 -16.07 -12.09 -1.98
C TYR A 212 -15.46 -10.90 -1.25
N THR A 213 -14.15 -10.75 -1.35
CA THR A 213 -13.38 -9.61 -0.90
C THR A 213 -13.07 -8.71 -2.09
N LEU A 214 -13.50 -7.46 -2.00
CA LEU A 214 -13.08 -6.36 -2.86
C LEU A 214 -11.79 -5.76 -2.31
N PHE A 215 -10.80 -5.60 -3.17
CA PHE A 215 -9.58 -4.83 -2.95
C PHE A 215 -9.64 -3.59 -3.82
N VAL A 216 -9.46 -2.42 -3.20
CA VAL A 216 -9.43 -1.13 -3.88
C VAL A 216 -8.06 -0.50 -3.69
N THR A 217 -7.41 -0.12 -4.80
CA THR A 217 -6.11 0.55 -4.77
C THR A 217 -6.19 1.94 -5.39
N GLN A 218 -5.74 2.95 -4.65
CA GLN A 218 -5.65 4.34 -5.10
C GLN A 218 -4.36 4.98 -4.58
N ASN A 219 -3.58 5.61 -5.47
CA ASN A 219 -2.30 6.25 -5.14
C ASN A 219 -1.32 5.36 -4.35
N GLY A 220 -1.32 4.05 -4.64
CA GLY A 220 -0.51 3.04 -3.94
C GLY A 220 -1.11 2.52 -2.64
N CYS A 221 -2.17 3.14 -2.12
CA CYS A 221 -2.84 2.73 -0.89
C CYS A 221 -3.97 1.76 -1.18
N THR A 222 -4.14 0.76 -0.30
CA THR A 222 -5.13 -0.30 -0.45
C THR A 222 -6.13 -0.30 0.70
N ASP A 223 -7.39 -0.54 0.39
CA ASP A 223 -8.44 -0.86 1.37
C ASP A 223 -9.24 -2.06 0.89
N THR A 224 -9.92 -2.76 1.82
CA THR A 224 -10.71 -3.95 1.49
C THR A 224 -12.10 -3.92 2.10
N SER A 225 -13.04 -4.56 1.42
CA SER A 225 -14.43 -4.72 1.87
C SER A 225 -14.96 -6.07 1.41
N THR A 226 -15.95 -6.63 2.09
CA THR A 226 -16.50 -7.96 1.77
C THR A 226 -17.98 -7.91 1.47
N VAL A 227 -18.42 -8.79 0.59
CA VAL A 227 -19.84 -9.06 0.30
C VAL A 227 -20.07 -10.56 0.25
N THR A 228 -21.15 -11.03 0.89
CA THR A 228 -21.56 -12.43 0.85
C THR A 228 -22.71 -12.63 -0.12
N VAL A 229 -22.50 -13.55 -1.07
CA VAL A 229 -23.54 -14.06 -1.96
C VAL A 229 -24.03 -15.38 -1.37
N ASN A 230 -25.21 -15.35 -0.75
CA ASN A 230 -25.89 -16.52 -0.20
C ASN A 230 -26.53 -17.32 -1.34
N VAL A 231 -26.26 -18.63 -1.39
CA VAL A 231 -26.83 -19.51 -2.41
C VAL A 231 -27.92 -20.37 -1.78
N VAL A 232 -29.14 -20.19 -2.27
CA VAL A 232 -30.28 -21.03 -1.92
C VAL A 232 -30.33 -22.22 -2.87
N SER A 233 -30.21 -23.41 -2.30
CA SER A 233 -30.17 -24.68 -3.03
C SER A 233 -31.54 -25.35 -2.98
N GLU A 234 -32.50 -24.79 -3.73
CA GLU A 234 -33.80 -25.40 -3.99
C GLU A 234 -33.77 -26.14 -5.32
N PHE A 235 -34.30 -27.37 -5.31
CA PHE A 235 -34.31 -28.28 -6.47
C PHE A 235 -35.74 -28.79 -6.66
N ASP A 236 -36.61 -27.91 -7.16
CA ASP A 236 -37.97 -28.26 -7.50
C ASP A 236 -38.26 -27.84 -8.95
N TRP A 237 -39.00 -28.67 -9.65
CA TRP A 237 -39.42 -28.40 -11.02
C TRP A 237 -40.76 -29.02 -11.31
N PHE A 238 -41.54 -28.38 -12.16
CA PHE A 238 -42.84 -28.87 -12.57
C PHE A 238 -43.11 -28.61 -14.05
N ILE A 239 -44.03 -29.39 -14.58
CA ILE A 239 -44.50 -29.30 -15.96
C ILE A 239 -46.02 -29.08 -15.89
N PRO A 240 -46.55 -27.98 -16.45
CA PRO A 240 -47.99 -27.72 -16.45
C PRO A 240 -48.78 -28.85 -17.14
N SER A 241 -50.02 -29.09 -16.75
CA SER A 241 -50.87 -30.12 -17.38
C SER A 241 -51.72 -29.59 -18.53
N GLY A 242 -51.70 -28.28 -18.83
CA GLY A 242 -52.41 -27.71 -19.96
C GLY A 242 -52.16 -26.22 -20.17
N PHE A 243 -52.40 -25.77 -21.39
CA PHE A 243 -52.14 -24.40 -21.85
C PHE A 243 -53.11 -23.96 -22.97
N SER A 244 -53.28 -22.65 -23.11
CA SER A 244 -54.27 -22.01 -24.00
C SER A 244 -53.61 -20.90 -24.83
N PRO A 245 -53.06 -21.19 -26.03
CA PRO A 245 -52.39 -20.22 -26.88
C PRO A 245 -53.40 -19.32 -27.60
N ASN A 246 -54.01 -18.39 -26.87
CA ASN A 246 -55.04 -17.45 -27.33
C ASN A 246 -54.52 -16.00 -27.47
N GLY A 247 -53.27 -15.73 -27.08
CA GLY A 247 -52.60 -14.45 -27.17
C GLY A 247 -52.98 -13.45 -26.07
N ASP A 248 -53.56 -13.91 -24.96
CA ASP A 248 -53.92 -13.05 -23.83
C ASP A 248 -52.75 -12.80 -22.84
N GLY A 249 -51.60 -13.41 -23.09
CA GLY A 249 -50.40 -13.34 -22.25
C GLY A 249 -50.42 -14.32 -21.08
N GLN A 250 -51.49 -15.08 -20.90
CA GLN A 250 -51.68 -16.02 -19.80
C GLN A 250 -51.74 -17.44 -20.31
N ASN A 251 -50.75 -18.24 -19.89
CA ASN A 251 -50.72 -19.67 -20.20
C ASN A 251 -50.73 -19.96 -21.72
N ASP A 252 -50.17 -19.06 -22.53
CA ASP A 252 -50.05 -19.22 -23.98
C ASP A 252 -48.98 -20.21 -24.40
N ILE A 253 -47.99 -20.43 -23.53
CA ILE A 253 -46.80 -21.23 -23.83
C ILE A 253 -46.68 -22.35 -22.80
N PHE A 254 -46.50 -23.57 -23.30
CA PHE A 254 -46.17 -24.75 -22.50
C PHE A 254 -44.65 -24.91 -22.38
N PHE A 255 -44.13 -24.77 -21.17
CA PHE A 255 -42.70 -24.92 -20.87
C PHE A 255 -42.47 -25.48 -19.47
N VAL A 256 -41.28 -26.02 -19.26
CA VAL A 256 -40.80 -26.49 -17.96
C VAL A 256 -40.56 -25.31 -17.02
N ARG A 257 -40.95 -25.43 -15.75
CA ARG A 257 -40.70 -24.40 -14.72
C ARG A 257 -39.98 -25.03 -13.54
N GLY A 258 -39.07 -24.31 -12.90
CA GLY A 258 -38.38 -24.82 -11.71
C GLY A 258 -37.10 -24.07 -11.38
N ASP A 259 -36.55 -24.41 -10.22
CA ASP A 259 -35.33 -23.87 -9.65
C ASP A 259 -34.23 -24.94 -9.59
N GLY A 260 -32.98 -24.48 -9.64
CA GLY A 260 -31.81 -25.35 -9.51
C GLY A 260 -31.56 -26.32 -10.67
N ILE A 261 -32.27 -26.15 -11.80
CA ILE A 261 -32.10 -26.93 -13.02
C ILE A 261 -30.82 -26.48 -13.73
N LYS A 262 -29.85 -27.38 -13.86
CA LYS A 262 -28.58 -27.16 -14.57
C LYS A 262 -28.71 -27.43 -16.07
N SER A 263 -29.44 -28.49 -16.43
CA SER A 263 -29.76 -28.81 -17.82
C SER A 263 -31.12 -29.51 -17.89
N MET A 264 -31.84 -29.34 -18.99
CA MET A 264 -33.09 -30.06 -19.20
C MET A 264 -33.28 -30.43 -20.67
N LYS A 265 -34.19 -31.36 -20.90
CA LYS A 265 -34.74 -31.66 -22.21
C LYS A 265 -36.22 -31.95 -22.05
N ILE A 266 -37.06 -31.34 -22.87
CA ILE A 266 -38.47 -31.69 -23.01
C ILE A 266 -38.75 -32.06 -24.47
N THR A 267 -39.59 -33.06 -24.66
CA THR A 267 -40.08 -33.47 -25.97
C THR A 267 -41.57 -33.75 -25.88
N VAL A 268 -42.33 -33.22 -26.84
CA VAL A 268 -43.79 -33.38 -26.92
C VAL A 268 -44.13 -34.17 -28.18
N TYR A 269 -45.04 -35.12 -28.02
CA TYR A 269 -45.52 -36.01 -29.06
C TYR A 269 -47.03 -35.88 -29.23
N ASP A 270 -47.50 -36.01 -30.46
CA ASP A 270 -48.92 -36.17 -30.73
C ASP A 270 -49.44 -37.60 -30.41
N ARG A 271 -50.73 -37.84 -30.67
CA ARG A 271 -51.38 -39.13 -30.38
C ARG A 271 -50.87 -40.30 -31.20
N ILE A 272 -50.19 -40.05 -32.33
CA ILE A 272 -49.62 -41.10 -33.18
C ILE A 272 -48.11 -41.26 -32.96
N GLY A 273 -47.51 -40.47 -32.07
CA GLY A 273 -46.09 -40.53 -31.70
C GLY A 273 -45.18 -39.65 -32.55
N GLU A 274 -45.72 -38.73 -33.37
CA GLU A 274 -44.92 -37.73 -34.07
C GLU A 274 -44.42 -36.67 -33.08
N LYS A 275 -43.12 -36.36 -33.12
CA LYS A 275 -42.53 -35.29 -32.31
C LYS A 275 -42.97 -33.93 -32.84
N VAL A 276 -43.70 -33.18 -32.02
CA VAL A 276 -44.26 -31.87 -32.38
C VAL A 276 -43.48 -30.71 -31.77
N PHE A 277 -42.77 -30.94 -30.66
CA PHE A 277 -41.93 -29.94 -30.02
C PHE A 277 -40.76 -30.59 -29.28
N GLU A 278 -39.63 -29.90 -29.22
CA GLU A 278 -38.47 -30.26 -28.42
C GLU A 278 -37.73 -28.99 -28.01
N SER A 279 -37.29 -28.94 -26.75
CA SER A 279 -36.43 -27.87 -26.26
C SER A 279 -35.46 -28.41 -25.21
N THR A 280 -34.28 -27.81 -25.16
CA THR A 280 -33.32 -27.96 -24.06
C THR A 280 -33.12 -26.67 -23.27
N ASP A 281 -33.79 -25.59 -23.68
CA ASP A 281 -33.74 -24.28 -23.02
C ASP A 281 -35.03 -24.09 -22.21
N ILE A 282 -34.88 -23.85 -20.91
CA ILE A 282 -35.99 -23.66 -19.98
C ILE A 282 -36.86 -22.44 -20.33
N ASN A 283 -36.31 -21.47 -21.06
CA ASN A 283 -37.02 -20.27 -21.49
C ASN A 283 -37.75 -20.45 -22.83
N ILE A 284 -37.59 -21.60 -23.50
CA ILE A 284 -38.23 -21.90 -24.78
C ILE A 284 -39.32 -22.95 -24.57
N GLY A 285 -40.56 -22.56 -24.86
CA GLY A 285 -41.74 -23.42 -24.76
C GLY A 285 -42.50 -23.60 -26.06
N TRP A 286 -43.50 -24.46 -26.00
CA TRP A 286 -44.38 -24.78 -27.11
C TRP A 286 -45.64 -23.91 -27.09
N ASP A 287 -45.94 -23.29 -28.22
CA ASP A 287 -47.10 -22.39 -28.44
C ASP A 287 -48.31 -23.10 -29.07
N GLY A 288 -48.28 -24.43 -29.17
CA GLY A 288 -49.36 -25.20 -29.80
C GLY A 288 -49.33 -25.16 -31.33
N THR A 289 -48.21 -24.79 -31.94
CA THR A 289 -48.00 -24.87 -33.39
C THR A 289 -47.06 -26.02 -33.77
N TYR A 290 -47.23 -26.54 -34.98
CA TYR A 290 -46.33 -27.51 -35.58
C TYR A 290 -46.24 -27.28 -37.09
N LYS A 291 -45.01 -27.26 -37.63
CA LYS A 291 -44.73 -26.95 -39.06
C LYS A 291 -45.41 -25.65 -39.54
N GLY A 292 -45.45 -24.64 -38.67
CA GLY A 292 -46.05 -23.33 -38.95
C GLY A 292 -47.59 -23.30 -38.94
N GLN A 293 -48.25 -24.38 -38.52
CA GLN A 293 -49.70 -24.48 -38.44
C GLN A 293 -50.16 -24.66 -36.99
N ALA A 294 -51.32 -24.07 -36.67
CA ALA A 294 -52.00 -24.28 -35.42
C ALA A 294 -52.46 -25.74 -35.28
N MET A 295 -52.05 -26.42 -34.20
CA MET A 295 -52.55 -27.76 -33.88
C MET A 295 -53.96 -27.72 -33.28
N ASN A 296 -54.76 -28.76 -33.53
CA ASN A 296 -56.09 -28.90 -32.93
C ASN A 296 -56.00 -29.09 -31.41
N GLY A 297 -57.03 -28.63 -30.69
CA GLY A 297 -57.18 -28.91 -29.27
C GLY A 297 -57.17 -30.41 -28.99
N GLY A 298 -56.48 -30.83 -27.93
CA GLY A 298 -56.25 -32.25 -27.68
C GLY A 298 -55.27 -32.53 -26.56
N ILE A 299 -54.99 -33.82 -26.38
CA ILE A 299 -54.04 -34.33 -25.40
C ILE A 299 -52.78 -34.75 -26.15
N PHE A 300 -51.64 -34.28 -25.66
CA PHE A 300 -50.30 -34.58 -26.16
C PHE A 300 -49.48 -35.20 -25.04
N VAL A 301 -48.53 -36.06 -25.39
CA VAL A 301 -47.67 -36.75 -24.42
C VAL A 301 -46.33 -36.02 -24.36
N TYR A 302 -45.84 -35.70 -23.18
CA TYR A 302 -44.50 -35.18 -23.00
C TYR A 302 -43.59 -36.18 -22.29
N TYR A 303 -42.30 -36.11 -22.64
CA TYR A 303 -41.21 -36.71 -21.88
C TYR A 303 -40.17 -35.62 -21.61
N ALA A 304 -39.81 -35.46 -20.34
CA ALA A 304 -38.85 -34.47 -19.91
C ALA A 304 -37.82 -35.07 -18.94
N THR A 305 -36.59 -34.57 -19.01
CA THR A 305 -35.48 -34.92 -18.12
C THR A 305 -34.81 -33.64 -17.63
N ALA A 306 -34.38 -33.61 -16.36
CA ALA A 306 -33.61 -32.52 -15.78
C ALA A 306 -32.39 -33.05 -15.01
N GLU A 307 -31.27 -32.38 -15.15
CA GLU A 307 -30.09 -32.48 -14.27
C GLU A 307 -30.09 -31.23 -13.38
N PHE A 308 -29.92 -31.42 -12.08
CA PHE A 308 -29.84 -30.33 -11.10
C PHE A 308 -28.39 -29.99 -10.76
N TYR A 309 -28.15 -28.79 -10.21
CA TYR A 309 -26.79 -28.36 -9.82
C TYR A 309 -26.16 -29.20 -8.69
N ASN A 310 -26.95 -29.96 -7.93
CA ASN A 310 -26.43 -30.95 -6.97
C ASN A 310 -26.00 -32.28 -7.62
N GLY A 311 -26.10 -32.41 -8.95
CA GLY A 311 -25.77 -33.63 -9.70
C GLY A 311 -26.87 -34.70 -9.71
N THR A 312 -28.03 -34.44 -9.10
CA THR A 312 -29.18 -35.34 -9.19
C THR A 312 -29.87 -35.21 -10.53
N PHE A 313 -30.58 -36.27 -10.93
CA PHE A 313 -31.34 -36.36 -12.16
C PHE A 313 -32.78 -36.70 -11.85
N ASP A 314 -33.71 -36.09 -12.57
CA ASP A 314 -35.13 -36.43 -12.53
C ASP A 314 -35.72 -36.52 -13.94
N SER A 315 -36.80 -37.29 -14.09
CA SER A 315 -37.53 -37.41 -15.35
C SER A 315 -39.02 -37.41 -15.09
N LYS A 316 -39.76 -36.67 -15.92
CA LYS A 316 -41.21 -36.57 -15.86
C LYS A 316 -41.80 -36.96 -17.21
N LYS A 317 -42.84 -37.78 -17.17
CA LYS A 317 -43.69 -38.10 -18.32
C LYS A 317 -45.13 -37.85 -17.94
N GLY A 318 -45.93 -37.42 -18.89
CA GLY A 318 -47.33 -37.15 -18.64
C GLY A 318 -48.02 -36.57 -19.87
N ASP A 319 -49.21 -36.08 -19.62
CA ASP A 319 -50.07 -35.51 -20.65
C ASP A 319 -50.17 -33.99 -20.47
N VAL A 320 -50.18 -33.27 -21.59
CA VAL A 320 -50.51 -31.86 -21.64
C VAL A 320 -51.75 -31.65 -22.51
N THR A 321 -52.70 -30.87 -22.00
CA THR A 321 -53.92 -30.51 -22.73
C THR A 321 -53.72 -29.16 -23.43
N LEU A 322 -53.85 -29.15 -24.75
CA LEU A 322 -53.94 -27.93 -25.56
C LEU A 322 -55.41 -27.52 -25.66
N PHE A 323 -55.75 -26.36 -25.09
CA PHE A 323 -57.09 -25.78 -25.16
C PHE A 323 -57.20 -24.84 -26.37
N ARG A 324 -58.14 -25.10 -27.26
CA ARG A 324 -58.45 -24.30 -28.45
C ARG A 324 -59.94 -24.37 -28.78
#